data_AF-M0ZQS3-F1
#
_entry.id   AF-M0ZQS3-F1
#
_cell.length_a   1.000
_cell.length_b   1.000
_cell.length_c   1.000
_cell.angle_alpha   90.00
_cell.angle_beta   90.00
_cell.angle_gamma   90.00
#
_symmetry.space_group_name_H-M   'P 1'
#
loop_
_entity.id
_entity.type
_entity.pdbx_description
1 polymer ?
#
loop_
_entity_poly.entity_id
_entity_poly.type
_entity_poly.pdbx_seq_one_letter_code
_entity_poly.pdbx_strand_id
1 'polypeptide(L)'
;MKVLLAADHVVFMSVIMLIALFTFQRCGTSKVSFCFTPVMLLWFATNVSVGIYNILEYYPSVLKAISPHYIVKFVSRNGKTAWNLLGAVFLSITGAEAMFADLGHFNKRAIQLAFSFVVYPSLVLSYAGETAYLVRYPENINNAYYSSLPKPVYWPMFVISTLAAVVASQSMISATFSIVKQSLALGCFPRVNIIHTSSKHEGQIYSPEVNYILMILCVTLVLGFKGGVELANAYGKHHSDFFLYTDNLKI
;
A
#
# COMPACT_ATOMS: atom_id res chain seq x y z
N MET A 1 -25.15 -17.55 0.12
CA MET A 1 -24.58 -18.59 1.02
C MET A 1 -23.12 -18.95 0.69
N LYS A 2 -22.76 -19.32 -0.57
CA LYS A 2 -21.34 -19.54 -0.96
C LYS A 2 -20.42 -18.30 -0.83
N VAL A 3 -20.96 -17.10 -1.06
CA VAL A 3 -20.20 -15.83 -0.94
C VAL A 3 -19.88 -15.47 0.52
N LEU A 4 -20.79 -15.77 1.46
CA LEU A 4 -20.56 -15.55 2.89
C LEU A 4 -19.51 -16.51 3.47
N LEU A 5 -19.58 -17.79 3.11
CA LEU A 5 -18.57 -18.78 3.50
C LEU A 5 -17.18 -18.42 2.93
N ALA A 6 -17.12 -17.95 1.69
CA ALA A 6 -15.87 -17.48 1.09
C ALA A 6 -15.31 -16.24 1.80
N ALA A 7 -16.17 -15.28 2.19
CA ALA A 7 -15.76 -14.09 2.94
C ALA A 7 -15.21 -14.46 4.32
N ASP A 8 -15.87 -15.36 5.05
CA ASP A 8 -15.39 -15.83 6.36
C ASP A 8 -14.04 -16.56 6.24
N HIS A 9 -13.83 -17.34 5.18
CA HIS A 9 -12.53 -17.97 4.91
C HIS A 9 -11.43 -16.95 4.59
N VAL A 10 -11.74 -15.90 3.82
CA VAL A 10 -10.79 -14.83 3.49
C VAL A 10 -10.41 -14.03 4.75
N VAL A 11 -11.38 -13.71 5.60
CA VAL A 11 -11.15 -13.03 6.88
C VAL A 11 -10.26 -13.89 7.78
N PHE A 12 -10.57 -15.18 7.90
CA PHE A 12 -9.78 -16.11 8.73
C PHE A 12 -8.33 -16.25 8.22
N MET A 13 -8.13 -16.41 6.92
CA MET A 13 -6.79 -16.45 6.31
C MET A 13 -6.04 -15.13 6.49
N SER A 14 -6.73 -13.99 6.40
CA SER A 14 -6.13 -12.67 6.63
C SER A 14 -5.64 -12.53 8.07
N VAL A 15 -6.43 -12.99 9.06
CA VAL A 15 -6.03 -12.97 10.48
C VAL A 15 -4.81 -13.87 10.72
N ILE A 16 -4.78 -15.07 10.15
CA ILE A 16 -3.61 -15.96 10.24
C ILE A 16 -2.37 -15.28 9.64
N MET A 17 -2.51 -14.68 8.46
CA MET A 17 -1.41 -13.99 7.79
C MET A 17 -0.90 -12.81 8.62
N LEU A 18 -1.80 -12.01 9.22
CA LEU A 18 -1.42 -10.92 10.13
C LEU A 18 -0.66 -11.43 11.34
N ILE A 19 -1.17 -12.45 12.04
CA ILE A 19 -0.50 -13.03 13.22
C ILE A 19 0.88 -13.58 12.82
N ALA A 20 0.99 -14.28 11.69
CA ALA A 20 2.26 -14.77 11.18
C ALA A 20 3.23 -13.63 10.90
N LEU A 21 2.76 -12.55 10.28
CA LEU A 21 3.57 -11.37 9.94
C LEU A 21 4.10 -10.66 11.20
N PHE A 22 3.22 -10.38 12.17
CA PHE A 22 3.59 -9.72 13.43
C PHE A 22 4.49 -10.59 14.32
N THR A 23 4.35 -11.92 14.25
CA THR A 23 5.22 -12.86 14.97
C THR A 23 6.60 -12.96 14.31
N PHE A 24 6.63 -13.04 12.98
CA PHE A 24 7.88 -13.10 12.19
C PHE A 24 8.73 -11.83 12.35
N GLN A 25 8.09 -10.71 12.65
CA GLN A 25 8.73 -9.42 12.95
C GLN A 25 9.81 -9.49 14.04
N ARG A 26 9.67 -10.42 15.00
CA ARG A 26 10.63 -10.64 16.09
C ARG A 26 11.97 -11.21 15.62
N CYS A 27 12.04 -11.83 14.44
CA CYS A 27 13.25 -12.49 13.91
C CYS A 27 14.28 -11.52 13.30
N GLY A 28 14.06 -10.21 13.39
CA GLY A 28 15.09 -9.20 13.15
C GLY A 28 15.14 -8.66 11.73
N THR A 29 14.87 -7.36 11.59
CA THR A 29 14.97 -6.56 10.37
C THR A 29 16.38 -6.51 9.75
N SER A 30 17.42 -6.85 10.51
CA SER A 30 18.82 -6.62 10.12
C SER A 30 19.31 -7.48 8.94
N LYS A 31 18.89 -8.76 8.84
CA LYS A 31 19.26 -9.64 7.70
C LYS A 31 18.23 -9.63 6.58
N VAL A 32 16.98 -9.29 6.88
CA VAL A 32 15.87 -9.38 5.92
C VAL A 32 15.79 -8.15 5.02
N SER A 33 16.23 -6.96 5.48
CA SER A 33 16.23 -5.74 4.67
C SER A 33 17.05 -5.83 3.38
N PHE A 34 18.11 -6.65 3.33
CA PHE A 34 18.87 -6.87 2.09
C PHE A 34 18.06 -7.64 1.04
N CYS A 35 17.15 -8.54 1.46
CA CYS A 35 16.26 -9.26 0.56
C CYS A 35 15.06 -8.41 0.09
N PHE A 36 14.75 -7.30 0.76
CA PHE A 36 13.62 -6.45 0.39
C PHE A 36 13.84 -5.70 -0.92
N THR A 37 15.02 -5.14 -1.12
CA THR A 37 15.36 -4.41 -2.35
C THR A 37 15.20 -5.25 -3.62
N PRO A 38 15.76 -6.48 -3.75
CA PRO A 38 15.59 -7.29 -4.94
C PRO A 38 14.14 -7.74 -5.16
N VAL A 39 13.39 -8.02 -4.08
CA VAL A 39 11.95 -8.35 -4.18
C VAL A 39 11.15 -7.18 -4.74
N MET A 40 11.39 -5.95 -4.25
CA MET A 40 10.69 -4.76 -4.73
C MET A 40 11.07 -4.40 -6.17
N LEU A 41 12.35 -4.53 -6.54
CA LEU A 41 12.76 -4.33 -7.93
C LEU A 41 12.11 -5.36 -8.86
N LEU A 42 12.05 -6.62 -8.46
CA LEU A 42 11.37 -7.67 -9.20
C LEU A 42 9.87 -7.38 -9.34
N TRP A 43 9.23 -6.92 -8.25
CA TRP A 43 7.84 -6.49 -8.24
C TRP A 43 7.57 -5.36 -9.24
N PHE A 44 8.33 -4.26 -9.19
CA PHE A 44 8.14 -3.15 -10.12
C PHE A 44 8.46 -3.55 -11.57
N ALA A 45 9.54 -4.31 -11.81
CA ALA A 45 9.92 -4.74 -13.15
C ALA A 45 8.86 -5.65 -13.79
N THR A 46 8.30 -6.60 -13.03
CA THR A 46 7.23 -7.48 -13.52
C THR A 46 5.94 -6.71 -13.77
N ASN A 47 5.58 -5.77 -12.90
CA ASN A 47 4.42 -4.89 -13.10
C ASN A 47 4.54 -4.01 -14.34
N VAL A 48 5.70 -3.39 -14.57
CA VAL A 48 6.00 -2.64 -15.80
C VAL A 48 5.84 -3.53 -17.03
N SER A 49 6.39 -4.75 -16.99
CA SER A 49 6.36 -5.67 -18.12
C SER A 49 4.93 -6.07 -18.48
N VAL A 50 4.12 -6.43 -17.48
CA VAL A 50 2.69 -6.75 -17.65
C VAL A 50 1.90 -5.51 -18.10
N GLY A 51 2.17 -4.34 -17.53
CA GLY A 51 1.51 -3.10 -17.90
C GLY A 51 1.74 -2.75 -19.37
N ILE A 52 2.98 -2.80 -19.83
CA ILE A 52 3.34 -2.58 -21.24
C ILE A 52 2.66 -3.61 -22.15
N TYR A 53 2.69 -4.90 -21.79
CA TYR A 53 2.01 -5.96 -22.54
C TYR A 53 0.52 -5.66 -22.70
N ASN A 54 -0.17 -5.29 -21.61
CA ASN A 54 -1.60 -4.99 -21.64
C ASN A 54 -1.93 -3.71 -22.44
N ILE A 55 -1.08 -2.69 -22.38
CA ILE A 55 -1.25 -1.48 -23.20
C ILE A 55 -1.19 -1.81 -24.69
N LEU A 56 -0.19 -2.61 -25.10
CA LEU A 56 0.03 -2.96 -26.50
C LEU A 56 -1.06 -3.90 -27.03
N GLU A 57 -1.49 -4.87 -26.24
CA GLU A 57 -2.45 -5.90 -26.65
C GLU A 57 -3.89 -5.39 -26.68
N TYR A 58 -4.31 -4.61 -25.67
CA TYR A 58 -5.72 -4.25 -25.50
C TYR A 58 -6.07 -2.85 -26.00
N TYR A 59 -5.31 -1.82 -25.61
CA TYR A 59 -5.65 -0.44 -25.97
C TYR A 59 -4.46 0.55 -25.85
N PRO A 60 -3.68 0.76 -26.93
CA PRO A 60 -2.50 1.64 -26.91
C PRO A 60 -2.84 3.11 -26.65
N SER A 61 -4.05 3.53 -27.00
CA SER A 61 -4.53 4.91 -26.78
C SER A 61 -4.85 5.22 -25.31
N VAL A 62 -4.72 4.25 -24.39
CA VAL A 62 -4.95 4.46 -22.94
C VAL A 62 -4.01 5.53 -22.37
N LEU A 63 -2.81 5.67 -22.92
CA LEU A 63 -1.81 6.65 -22.45
C LEU A 63 -2.27 8.10 -22.59
N LYS A 64 -3.25 8.39 -23.46
CA LYS A 64 -3.88 9.72 -23.52
C LYS A 64 -4.56 10.10 -22.20
N ALA A 65 -5.02 9.12 -21.43
CA ALA A 65 -5.66 9.33 -20.13
C ALA A 65 -4.72 9.87 -19.05
N ILE A 66 -3.40 9.88 -19.29
CA ILE A 66 -2.41 10.51 -18.41
C ILE A 66 -2.59 12.05 -18.38
N SER A 67 -3.23 12.62 -19.42
CA SER A 67 -3.48 14.06 -19.45
C SER A 67 -4.48 14.47 -18.34
N PRO A 68 -4.15 15.49 -17.52
CA PRO A 68 -5.02 15.98 -16.46
C PRO A 68 -6.34 16.58 -16.99
N HIS A 69 -6.47 16.81 -18.29
CA HIS A 69 -7.75 17.24 -18.87
C HIS A 69 -8.88 16.23 -18.63
N TYR A 70 -8.57 14.92 -18.57
CA TYR A 70 -9.57 13.87 -18.39
C TYR A 70 -10.13 13.82 -16.96
N ILE A 71 -9.33 14.16 -15.94
CA ILE A 71 -9.82 14.17 -14.55
C ILE A 71 -10.84 15.29 -14.33
N VAL A 72 -10.59 16.48 -14.90
CA VAL A 72 -11.52 17.62 -14.80
C VAL A 72 -12.84 17.30 -15.49
N LYS A 73 -12.77 16.70 -16.69
CA LYS A 73 -13.96 16.28 -17.43
C LYS A 73 -14.73 15.17 -16.71
N PHE A 74 -14.03 14.26 -16.04
CA PHE A 74 -14.63 13.19 -15.25
C PHE A 74 -15.38 13.73 -14.03
N VAL A 75 -14.72 14.60 -13.24
CA VAL A 75 -15.32 15.20 -12.04
C VAL A 75 -16.53 16.06 -12.41
N SER A 76 -16.42 16.88 -13.46
CA SER A 76 -17.53 17.72 -13.93
C SER A 76 -18.76 16.92 -14.37
N ARG A 77 -18.56 15.72 -14.94
CA ARG A 77 -19.65 14.87 -15.46
C ARG A 77 -20.26 13.95 -14.42
N ASN A 78 -19.48 13.47 -13.46
CA ASN A 78 -19.90 12.43 -12.51
C ASN A 78 -20.16 12.94 -11.08
N GLY A 79 -19.85 14.20 -10.76
CA GLY A 79 -20.24 14.87 -9.52
C GLY A 79 -19.95 14.04 -8.25
N LYS A 80 -21.01 13.64 -7.52
CA LYS A 80 -20.91 12.87 -6.28
C LYS A 80 -20.21 11.50 -6.45
N THR A 81 -20.39 10.83 -7.58
CA THR A 81 -19.74 9.53 -7.83
C THR A 81 -18.23 9.69 -8.01
N ALA A 82 -17.79 10.79 -8.64
CA ALA A 82 -16.37 11.11 -8.73
C ALA A 82 -15.76 11.41 -7.35
N TRP A 83 -16.52 12.05 -6.45
CA TRP A 83 -16.08 12.29 -5.08
C TRP A 83 -15.83 11.00 -4.29
N ASN A 84 -16.72 10.01 -4.42
CA ASN A 84 -16.51 8.72 -3.76
C ASN A 84 -15.27 7.99 -4.30
N LEU A 85 -15.01 8.07 -5.60
CA LEU A 85 -13.82 7.47 -6.23
C LEU A 85 -12.51 8.18 -5.87
N LEU A 86 -12.56 9.48 -5.59
CA LEU A 86 -11.40 10.23 -5.09
C LEU A 86 -10.90 9.69 -3.74
N GLY A 87 -11.77 9.09 -2.91
CA GLY A 87 -11.36 8.43 -1.67
C GLY A 87 -10.31 7.32 -1.89
N ALA A 88 -10.38 6.59 -3.00
CA ALA A 88 -9.37 5.60 -3.37
C ALA A 88 -8.02 6.24 -3.75
N VAL A 89 -8.05 7.45 -4.34
CA VAL A 89 -6.83 8.23 -4.61
C VAL A 89 -6.20 8.71 -3.31
N PHE A 90 -7.00 9.21 -2.36
CA PHE A 90 -6.50 9.60 -1.04
C PHE A 90 -5.88 8.44 -0.26
N LEU A 91 -6.44 7.23 -0.39
CA LEU A 91 -5.83 6.03 0.21
C LEU A 91 -4.41 5.77 -0.33
N SER A 92 -4.16 6.06 -1.61
CA SER A 92 -2.82 5.94 -2.19
C SER A 92 -1.83 7.00 -1.68
N ILE A 93 -2.32 8.18 -1.30
CA ILE A 93 -1.50 9.28 -0.75
C ILE A 93 -0.93 8.91 0.62
N THR A 94 -1.66 8.14 1.43
CA THR A 94 -1.20 7.69 2.76
C THR A 94 0.10 6.89 2.67
N GLY A 95 0.32 6.15 1.58
CA GLY A 95 1.59 5.46 1.31
C GLY A 95 2.76 6.41 1.06
N ALA A 96 2.51 7.58 0.45
CA ALA A 96 3.52 8.61 0.26
C ALA A 96 3.89 9.29 1.59
N GLU A 97 2.92 9.55 2.47
CA GLU A 97 3.18 10.11 3.82
C GLU A 97 4.10 9.21 4.65
N ALA A 98 3.89 7.88 4.60
CA ALA A 98 4.78 6.92 5.25
C ALA A 98 6.23 7.03 4.73
N MET A 99 6.41 7.24 3.43
CA MET A 99 7.73 7.49 2.84
C MET A 99 8.35 8.81 3.35
N PHE A 100 7.53 9.85 3.59
CA PHE A 100 8.01 11.10 4.18
C PHE A 100 8.43 10.96 5.64
N ALA A 101 7.74 10.13 6.44
CA ALA A 101 8.11 9.87 7.83
C ALA A 101 9.52 9.24 7.95
N ASP A 102 9.94 8.47 6.94
CA ASP A 102 11.26 7.82 6.88
C ASP A 102 12.40 8.72 6.36
N LEU A 103 12.13 9.97 5.97
CA LEU A 103 13.17 10.94 5.55
C LEU A 103 14.23 11.21 6.63
N GLY A 104 13.92 10.97 7.90
CA GLY A 104 14.88 11.10 9.00
C GLY A 104 16.05 10.11 8.93
N HIS A 105 15.90 8.99 8.20
CA HIS A 105 16.91 7.92 8.12
C HIS A 105 17.62 7.84 6.76
N PHE A 106 17.03 8.41 5.71
CA PHE A 106 17.51 8.25 4.33
C PHE A 106 17.80 9.59 3.64
N ASN A 107 18.77 9.60 2.73
CA ASN A 107 19.11 10.80 1.97
C ASN A 107 17.96 11.20 1.02
N LYS A 108 17.47 12.43 1.15
CA LYS A 108 16.40 13.01 0.32
C LYS A 108 16.61 12.79 -1.19
N ARG A 109 17.85 12.96 -1.68
CA ARG A 109 18.16 12.79 -3.12
C ARG A 109 17.97 11.34 -3.58
N ALA A 110 18.31 10.36 -2.74
CA ALA A 110 18.16 8.95 -3.08
C ALA A 110 16.68 8.57 -3.21
N ILE A 111 15.83 9.05 -2.29
CA ILE A 111 14.38 8.83 -2.35
C ILE A 111 13.78 9.46 -3.61
N GLN A 112 14.14 10.72 -3.91
CA GLN A 112 13.64 11.40 -5.10
C GLN A 112 14.01 10.69 -6.40
N LEU A 113 15.25 10.20 -6.52
CA LEU A 113 15.67 9.45 -7.69
C LEU A 113 14.94 8.10 -7.81
N ALA A 114 14.85 7.33 -6.72
CA ALA A 114 14.14 6.05 -6.72
C ALA A 114 12.65 6.21 -7.07
N PHE A 115 12.01 7.24 -6.51
CA PHE A 115 10.60 7.52 -6.79
C PHE A 115 10.40 7.94 -8.25
N SER A 116 11.18 8.90 -8.75
CA SER A 116 11.00 9.44 -10.10
C SER A 116 11.37 8.45 -11.21
N PHE A 117 12.40 7.61 -11.03
CA PHE A 117 12.89 6.71 -12.08
C PHE A 117 12.32 5.30 -12.02
N VAL A 118 11.88 4.83 -10.85
CA VAL A 118 11.40 3.45 -10.68
C VAL A 118 9.92 3.42 -10.33
N VAL A 119 9.55 4.02 -9.20
CA VAL A 119 8.20 3.88 -8.64
C VAL A 119 7.17 4.57 -9.52
N TYR A 120 7.38 5.84 -9.84
CA TYR A 120 6.45 6.65 -10.63
C TYR A 120 6.14 6.06 -12.01
N PRO A 121 7.13 5.78 -12.88
CA PRO A 121 6.85 5.19 -14.19
C PRO A 121 6.23 3.79 -14.07
N SER A 122 6.64 3.00 -13.06
CA SER A 122 6.03 1.69 -12.83
C SER A 122 4.56 1.79 -12.48
N LEU A 123 4.16 2.70 -11.59
CA LEU A 123 2.77 2.87 -11.21
C LEU A 123 1.93 3.33 -12.42
N VAL A 124 2.41 4.33 -13.16
CA VAL A 124 1.70 4.86 -14.34
C VAL A 124 1.46 3.77 -15.37
N LEU A 125 2.49 2.97 -15.70
CA LEU A 125 2.35 1.90 -16.69
C LEU A 125 1.45 0.75 -16.22
N SER A 126 1.50 0.41 -14.93
CA SER A 126 0.68 -0.67 -14.37
C SER A 126 -0.80 -0.31 -14.38
N TYR A 127 -1.16 0.88 -13.87
CA TYR A 127 -2.53 1.36 -13.88
C TYR A 127 -3.05 1.60 -15.31
N ALA A 128 -2.21 2.10 -16.21
CA ALA A 128 -2.58 2.23 -17.62
C ALA A 128 -2.83 0.86 -18.27
N GLY A 129 -2.02 -0.15 -17.98
CA GLY A 129 -2.21 -1.52 -18.47
C GLY A 129 -3.48 -2.18 -17.93
N GLU A 130 -3.76 -2.06 -16.64
CA GLU A 130 -5.01 -2.55 -16.04
C GLU A 130 -6.23 -1.84 -16.64
N THR A 131 -6.13 -0.52 -16.84
CA THR A 131 -7.21 0.25 -17.47
C THR A 131 -7.43 -0.19 -18.92
N ALA A 132 -6.35 -0.43 -19.69
CA ALA A 132 -6.46 -0.93 -21.06
C ALA A 132 -7.19 -2.28 -21.13
N TYR A 133 -6.92 -3.17 -20.17
CA TYR A 133 -7.64 -4.44 -20.03
C TYR A 133 -9.12 -4.25 -19.67
N LEU A 134 -9.41 -3.41 -18.66
CA LEU A 134 -10.76 -3.16 -18.18
C LEU A 134 -11.67 -2.47 -19.20
N VAL A 135 -11.12 -1.69 -20.12
CA VAL A 135 -11.90 -1.10 -21.24
C VAL A 135 -12.52 -2.21 -22.11
N ARG A 136 -11.86 -3.37 -22.24
CA ARG A 136 -12.34 -4.50 -23.05
C ARG A 136 -13.15 -5.52 -22.23
N TYR A 137 -12.85 -5.66 -20.94
CA TYR A 137 -13.52 -6.60 -20.03
C TYR A 137 -13.98 -5.90 -18.73
N PRO A 138 -15.04 -5.07 -18.79
CA PRO A 138 -15.50 -4.28 -17.66
C PRO A 138 -16.04 -5.15 -16.51
N GLU A 139 -16.50 -6.37 -16.80
CA GLU A 139 -17.01 -7.33 -15.79
C GLU A 139 -15.96 -7.72 -14.73
N ASN A 140 -14.66 -7.57 -15.02
CA ASN A 140 -13.57 -8.09 -14.20
C ASN A 140 -13.03 -7.08 -13.17
N ILE A 141 -13.76 -6.02 -12.84
CA ILE A 141 -13.28 -4.91 -12.00
C ILE A 141 -12.80 -5.34 -10.61
N ASN A 142 -13.43 -6.34 -10.00
CA ASN A 142 -13.11 -6.78 -8.63
C ASN A 142 -11.76 -7.49 -8.53
N ASN A 143 -11.27 -8.07 -9.62
CA ASN A 143 -9.99 -8.78 -9.69
C ASN A 143 -9.17 -8.29 -10.89
N ALA A 144 -9.25 -6.99 -11.20
CA ALA A 144 -8.68 -6.40 -12.43
C ALA A 144 -7.21 -6.78 -12.62
N TYR A 145 -6.41 -6.61 -11.56
CA TYR A 145 -4.99 -6.96 -11.56
C TYR A 145 -4.75 -8.41 -12.00
N TYR A 146 -5.35 -9.38 -11.31
CA TYR A 146 -5.14 -10.80 -11.58
C TYR A 146 -5.76 -11.27 -12.90
N SER A 147 -6.90 -10.71 -13.29
CA SER A 147 -7.57 -11.01 -14.56
C SER A 147 -6.82 -10.47 -15.77
N SER A 148 -6.06 -9.38 -15.59
CA SER A 148 -5.24 -8.78 -16.64
C SER A 148 -3.94 -9.56 -16.92
N LEU A 149 -3.60 -10.55 -16.09
CA LEU A 149 -2.37 -11.34 -16.25
C LEU A 149 -2.56 -12.46 -17.28
N PRO A 150 -1.56 -12.70 -18.16
CA PRO A 150 -1.53 -13.91 -18.96
C PRO A 150 -1.48 -15.16 -18.07
N LYS A 151 -2.24 -16.20 -18.43
CA LYS A 151 -2.34 -17.46 -17.66
C LYS A 151 -1.00 -18.07 -17.20
N PRO A 152 0.08 -18.13 -18.01
CA PRO A 152 1.34 -18.73 -17.57
C PRO A 152 2.10 -17.91 -16.53
N VAL A 153 1.90 -16.58 -16.47
CA VAL A 153 2.61 -15.69 -15.52
C VAL A 153 1.81 -15.42 -14.25
N TYR A 154 0.58 -15.92 -14.14
CA TYR A 154 -0.27 -15.77 -12.96
C TYR A 154 0.43 -16.24 -11.66
N TRP A 155 0.91 -17.48 -11.65
CA TRP A 155 1.52 -18.09 -10.46
C TRP A 155 2.81 -17.39 -10.00
N PRO A 156 3.78 -17.11 -10.91
CA PRO A 156 4.93 -16.29 -10.56
C PRO A 156 4.55 -14.92 -9.99
N MET A 157 3.59 -14.23 -10.64
CA MET A 157 3.18 -12.90 -10.21
C MET A 157 2.48 -12.92 -8.85
N PHE A 158 1.68 -13.94 -8.57
CA PHE A 158 1.05 -14.14 -7.27
C PHE A 158 2.08 -14.25 -6.15
N VAL A 159 3.15 -15.04 -6.35
CA VAL A 159 4.23 -15.19 -5.37
C VAL A 159 4.96 -13.87 -5.15
N ILE A 160 5.34 -13.18 -6.23
CA ILE A 160 6.05 -11.89 -6.14
C ILE A 160 5.17 -10.84 -5.46
N SER A 161 3.88 -10.78 -5.79
CA SER A 161 2.92 -9.87 -5.15
C SER A 161 2.79 -10.13 -3.66
N THR A 162 2.68 -11.40 -3.26
CA THR A 162 2.61 -11.79 -1.86
C THR A 162 3.89 -11.40 -1.10
N LEU A 163 5.06 -11.62 -1.70
CA LEU A 163 6.33 -11.20 -1.10
C LEU A 163 6.42 -9.68 -0.98
N ALA A 164 6.04 -8.94 -2.02
CA ALA A 164 6.01 -7.48 -2.00
C ALA A 164 5.06 -6.94 -0.92
N ALA A 165 3.89 -7.57 -0.73
CA ALA A 165 2.95 -7.23 0.33
C ALA A 165 3.57 -7.42 1.73
N VAL A 166 4.30 -8.52 1.95
CA VAL A 166 5.03 -8.75 3.20
C VAL A 166 6.09 -7.67 3.43
N VAL A 167 6.87 -7.31 2.40
CA VAL A 167 7.87 -6.23 2.49
C VAL A 167 7.21 -4.89 2.83
N ALA A 168 6.12 -4.54 2.15
CA ALA A 168 5.38 -3.30 2.39
C ALA A 168 4.86 -3.19 3.83
N SER A 169 4.28 -4.28 4.37
CA SER A 169 3.85 -4.32 5.76
C SER A 169 5.00 -4.14 6.75
N GLN A 170 6.18 -4.73 6.47
CA GLN A 170 7.36 -4.57 7.34
C GLN A 170 7.86 -3.12 7.37
N SER A 171 7.87 -2.44 6.21
CA SER A 171 8.20 -1.02 6.12
C SER A 171 7.23 -0.15 6.93
N MET A 172 5.92 -0.41 6.82
CA MET A 172 4.89 0.37 7.54
C MET A 172 4.98 0.23 9.06
N ILE A 173 5.26 -0.98 9.55
CA ILE A 173 5.40 -1.23 10.99
C ILE A 173 6.69 -0.56 11.51
N SER A 174 7.78 -0.60 10.74
CA SER A 174 9.03 0.10 11.09
C SER A 174 8.85 1.62 11.11
N ALA A 175 8.13 2.19 10.13
CA ALA A 175 7.78 3.61 10.11
C ALA A 175 6.96 4.00 11.35
N THR A 176 6.01 3.16 11.74
CA THR A 176 5.19 3.38 12.95
C THR A 176 6.05 3.44 14.21
N PHE A 177 7.02 2.53 14.37
CA PHE A 177 7.96 2.58 15.50
C PHE A 177 8.79 3.88 15.51
N SER A 178 9.21 4.37 14.34
CA SER A 178 9.93 5.65 14.20
C SER A 178 9.06 6.83 14.65
N ILE A 179 7.79 6.88 14.23
CA ILE A 179 6.84 7.93 14.61
C ILE A 179 6.60 7.90 16.12
N VAL A 180 6.33 6.73 16.72
CA VAL A 180 6.11 6.61 18.18
C VAL A 180 7.33 7.11 18.97
N LYS A 181 8.55 6.81 18.51
CA LYS A 181 9.78 7.34 19.12
C LYS A 181 9.86 8.86 19.01
N GLN A 182 9.53 9.44 17.86
CA GLN A 182 9.51 10.90 17.68
C GLN A 182 8.46 11.54 18.60
N SER A 183 7.27 10.94 18.74
CA SER A 183 6.24 11.40 19.67
C SER A 183 6.64 11.31 21.14
N LEU A 184 7.41 10.28 21.52
CA LEU A 184 8.00 10.16 22.86
C LEU A 184 9.01 11.28 23.15
N ALA A 185 9.84 11.64 22.16
CA ALA A 185 10.79 12.75 22.29
C ALA A 185 10.10 14.11 22.46
N LEU A 186 8.89 14.26 21.91
CA LEU A 186 8.03 15.45 22.05
C LEU A 186 7.20 15.45 23.36
N GLY A 187 7.32 14.42 24.20
CA GLY A 187 6.59 14.31 25.46
C GLY A 187 5.10 13.98 25.32
N CYS A 188 4.62 13.64 24.12
CA CYS A 188 3.20 13.37 23.83
C CYS A 188 2.77 11.93 24.13
N PHE A 189 3.66 11.06 24.61
CA PHE A 189 3.36 9.65 24.88
C PHE A 189 3.97 9.18 26.21
N PRO A 190 3.28 8.32 26.99
CA PRO A 190 3.85 7.71 28.20
C PRO A 190 5.01 6.77 27.84
N ARG A 191 6.03 6.69 28.72
CA ARG A 191 7.29 5.96 28.46
C ARG A 191 7.03 4.49 28.07
N VAL A 192 7.31 4.16 26.81
CA VAL A 192 7.28 2.78 26.30
C VAL A 192 8.69 2.18 26.39
N ASN A 193 8.82 0.93 26.82
CA ASN A 193 10.11 0.24 26.86
C ASN A 193 10.64 0.00 25.42
N ILE A 194 11.71 0.70 25.06
CA ILE A 194 12.41 0.53 23.79
C ILE A 194 13.55 -0.47 24.00
N ILE A 195 13.48 -1.63 23.34
CA ILE A 195 14.56 -2.63 23.37
C ILE A 195 15.49 -2.35 22.19
N HIS A 196 16.70 -1.87 22.47
CA HIS A 196 17.72 -1.68 21.44
C HIS A 196 18.24 -3.03 20.97
N THR A 197 17.93 -3.41 19.73
CA THR A 197 18.29 -4.73 19.18
C THR A 197 19.70 -4.75 18.57
N SER A 198 20.41 -3.61 18.46
CA SER A 198 21.83 -3.58 18.07
C SER A 198 22.54 -2.28 18.49
N SER A 199 23.78 -2.40 18.98
CA SER A 199 24.63 -1.28 19.45
C SER A 199 25.36 -0.52 18.32
N LYS A 200 25.12 -0.87 17.05
CA LYS A 200 25.89 -0.33 15.90
C LYS A 200 25.09 0.48 14.89
N HIS A 201 23.76 0.49 14.93
CA HIS A 201 22.89 1.24 14.01
C HIS A 201 21.68 1.79 14.76
N GLU A 202 21.62 3.12 14.99
CA GLU A 202 20.54 3.79 15.75
C GLU A 202 19.14 3.73 15.10
N GLY A 203 19.02 3.25 13.86
CA GLY A 203 17.77 3.17 13.10
C GLY A 203 17.01 1.83 13.19
N GLN A 204 17.49 0.83 13.95
CA GLN A 204 16.83 -0.48 14.06
C GLN A 204 16.14 -0.62 15.43
N ILE A 205 14.89 -0.17 15.48
CA ILE A 205 14.12 -0.04 16.73
C ILE A 205 12.95 -1.02 16.69
N TYR A 206 13.06 -2.11 17.45
CA TYR A 206 11.94 -3.02 17.68
C TYR A 206 11.35 -2.72 19.06
N SER A 207 10.11 -2.25 19.09
CA SER A 207 9.35 -2.13 20.34
C SER A 207 8.29 -3.23 20.38
N PRO A 208 8.47 -4.28 21.22
CA PRO A 208 7.51 -5.37 21.29
C PRO A 208 6.12 -4.90 21.70
N GLU A 209 6.01 -3.90 22.59
CA GLU A 209 4.70 -3.42 23.04
C GLU A 209 3.92 -2.74 21.92
N VAL A 210 4.57 -1.87 21.14
CA VAL A 210 3.94 -1.21 20.00
C VAL A 210 3.52 -2.25 18.95
N ASN A 211 4.35 -3.28 18.72
CA ASN A 211 4.04 -4.38 17.81
C ASN A 211 2.78 -5.16 18.22
N TYR A 212 2.63 -5.49 19.51
CA TYR A 212 1.43 -6.17 20.01
C TYR A 212 0.17 -5.29 19.92
N ILE A 213 0.28 -4.00 20.23
CA ILE A 213 -0.84 -3.05 20.11
C ILE A 213 -1.28 -2.94 18.64
N LEU A 214 -0.33 -2.77 17.71
CA LEU A 214 -0.60 -2.76 16.27
C LEU A 214 -1.27 -4.06 15.81
N MET A 215 -0.78 -5.22 16.25
CA MET A 215 -1.37 -6.51 15.90
C MET A 215 -2.83 -6.62 16.35
N ILE A 216 -3.13 -6.27 17.60
CA ILE A 216 -4.50 -6.32 18.14
C ILE A 216 -5.41 -5.37 17.34
N LEU A 217 -4.94 -4.17 17.03
CA LEU A 217 -5.69 -3.17 16.27
C LEU A 217 -5.98 -3.65 14.84
N CYS A 218 -4.99 -4.19 14.14
CA CYS A 218 -5.16 -4.75 12.79
C CYS A 218 -6.14 -5.93 12.78
N VAL A 219 -6.02 -6.87 13.73
CA VAL A 219 -6.94 -8.02 13.84
C VAL A 219 -8.37 -7.54 14.14
N THR A 220 -8.54 -6.59 15.05
CA THR A 220 -9.85 -6.03 15.40
C THR A 220 -10.50 -5.36 14.18
N LEU A 221 -9.74 -4.60 13.40
CA LEU A 221 -10.25 -3.97 12.17
C LEU A 221 -10.68 -5.00 11.13
N VAL A 222 -9.90 -6.05 10.90
CA VAL A 222 -10.25 -7.11 9.94
C VAL A 222 -11.50 -7.87 10.36
N LEU A 223 -11.64 -8.17 11.65
CA LEU A 223 -12.84 -8.83 12.20
C LEU A 223 -14.08 -7.92 12.16
N GLY A 224 -13.91 -6.61 12.36
CA GLY A 224 -14.98 -5.63 12.35
C GLY A 224 -15.52 -5.33 10.96
N PHE A 225 -14.65 -5.18 9.96
CA PHE A 225 -15.05 -4.82 8.60
C PHE A 225 -15.35 -6.00 7.68
N LYS A 226 -14.90 -7.23 8.01
CA LYS A 226 -15.19 -8.50 7.28
C LYS A 226 -14.89 -8.53 5.77
N GLY A 227 -14.44 -7.43 5.16
CA GLY A 227 -14.14 -7.31 3.73
C GLY A 227 -13.08 -6.23 3.45
N GLY A 228 -12.16 -6.54 2.52
CA GLY A 228 -11.04 -5.65 2.17
C GLY A 228 -11.45 -4.37 1.43
N VAL A 229 -12.51 -4.44 0.60
CA VAL A 229 -13.03 -3.28 -0.14
C VAL A 229 -13.74 -2.30 0.80
N GLU A 230 -14.50 -2.82 1.77
CA GLU A 230 -15.20 -2.04 2.77
C GLU A 230 -14.22 -1.34 3.72
N LEU A 231 -13.16 -2.04 4.13
CA LEU A 231 -12.05 -1.47 4.88
C LEU A 231 -11.36 -0.34 4.09
N ALA A 232 -11.01 -0.58 2.83
CA ALA A 232 -10.35 0.42 1.97
C ALA A 232 -11.21 1.68 1.76
N ASN A 233 -12.51 1.51 1.54
CA ASN A 233 -13.46 2.63 1.40
C ASN A 233 -13.62 3.42 2.71
N ALA A 234 -13.70 2.73 3.86
CA ALA A 234 -13.79 3.39 5.16
C ALA A 234 -12.54 4.23 5.46
N TYR A 235 -11.34 3.68 5.17
CA TYR A 235 -10.08 4.40 5.29
C TYR A 235 -10.02 5.63 4.37
N GLY A 236 -10.35 5.47 3.08
CA GLY A 236 -10.31 6.55 2.10
C GLY A 236 -11.23 7.72 2.48
N LYS A 237 -12.43 7.42 3.00
CA LYS A 237 -13.39 8.43 3.45
C LYS A 237 -12.89 9.23 4.66
N HIS A 238 -12.34 8.54 5.67
CA HIS A 238 -11.80 9.24 6.84
C HIS A 238 -10.62 10.14 6.48
N HIS A 239 -9.78 9.71 5.53
CA HIS A 239 -8.62 10.49 5.11
C HIS A 239 -9.03 11.74 4.29
N SER A 240 -10.04 11.62 3.41
CA SER A 240 -10.60 12.79 2.72
C SER A 240 -11.22 13.80 3.69
N ASP A 241 -11.91 13.31 4.74
CA ASP A 241 -12.49 14.17 5.77
C ASP A 241 -11.38 14.85 6.59
N PHE A 242 -10.33 14.12 6.98
CA PHE A 242 -9.18 14.67 7.70
C PHE A 242 -8.51 15.81 6.93
N PHE A 243 -8.26 15.63 5.62
CA PHE A 243 -7.63 16.66 4.78
C PHE A 243 -8.49 17.94 4.70
N LEU A 244 -9.81 17.77 4.55
CA LEU A 244 -10.76 18.88 4.59
C LEU A 244 -10.74 19.62 5.92
N TYR A 245 -10.63 18.92 7.05
CA TYR A 245 -10.53 19.55 8.36
C TYR A 245 -9.19 20.27 8.57
N THR A 246 -8.07 19.69 8.13
CA THR A 246 -6.75 20.34 8.25
C THR A 246 -6.60 21.58 7.37
N ASP A 247 -7.21 21.61 6.18
CA ASP A 247 -7.21 22.82 5.34
C ASP A 247 -8.16 23.90 5.90
N ASN A 248 -9.26 23.53 6.57
CA ASN A 248 -10.14 24.49 7.25
C ASN A 248 -9.54 25.05 8.56
N LEU A 249 -8.53 24.40 9.15
CA LEU A 249 -7.81 24.89 10.34
C LEU A 249 -6.67 25.87 10.02
N LYS A 250 -6.41 26.14 8.73
CA LYS A 250 -5.45 27.15 8.26
C LYS A 250 -6.12 28.50 7.89
N ILE A 251 -7.35 28.74 8.35
CA ILE A 251 -8.04 30.03 8.23
C ILE A 251 -8.16 30.67 9.62
#